data_AF-A0A4Q8L0R5-F1
#
_entry.id   AF-A0A4Q8L0R5-F1
#
_cell.length_a   1.000
_cell.length_b   1.000
_cell.length_c   1.000
_cell.angle_alpha   90.00
_cell.angle_beta   90.00
_cell.angle_gamma   90.00
#
_symmetry.space_group_name_H-M   'P 1'
#
loop_
_entity.id
_entity.type
_entity.pdbx_description
1 polymer ?
#
loop_
_entity_poly.entity_id
_entity_poly.type
_entity_poly.pdbx_seq_one_letter_code
_entity_poly.pdbx_strand_id
1 'polypeptide(L)'
;MKTSFLLALYLFSSLITFLGMNGIGEIWFWYPSPSLVLASLAVFILFAKWKISGQGRLGALIAFLAPASFGVYLIHLHPLIEKHLLVDQFICLLHLEEWLLPLALFCLSFVIYLLSSLIERVRLCLFKKAHLREKLSFLDQYPIY
;
A
#
# COMPACT_ATOMS: atom_id res chain seq x y z
N MET A 1 9.92 -22.60 -3.18
CA MET A 1 10.70 -21.65 -4.01
C MET A 1 11.82 -20.99 -3.22
N LYS A 2 13.04 -20.95 -3.76
CA LYS A 2 14.19 -20.24 -3.16
C LYS A 2 13.97 -18.72 -3.24
N THR A 3 14.47 -17.95 -2.26
CA THR A 3 14.37 -16.47 -2.25
C THR A 3 15.09 -15.83 -3.42
N SER A 4 16.27 -16.34 -3.78
CA SER A 4 17.03 -15.91 -4.96
C SER A 4 16.24 -16.04 -6.27
N PHE A 5 15.42 -17.09 -6.40
CA PHE A 5 14.55 -17.24 -7.57
C PHE A 5 13.45 -16.16 -7.63
N LEU A 6 12.85 -15.82 -6.49
CA LEU A 6 11.83 -14.76 -6.42
C LEU A 6 12.42 -13.39 -6.75
N LEU A 7 13.63 -13.10 -6.28
CA LEU A 7 14.36 -11.88 -6.64
C LEU A 7 14.68 -11.83 -8.13
N ALA A 8 15.19 -12.93 -8.69
CA ALA A 8 15.47 -13.02 -10.12
C ALA A 8 14.19 -12.84 -10.96
N LEU A 9 13.09 -13.47 -10.56
CA LEU A 9 11.78 -13.33 -11.21
C LEU A 9 11.30 -11.87 -11.16
N TYR A 10 11.39 -11.22 -10.01
CA TYR A 10 11.03 -9.81 -9.86
C TYR A 10 11.86 -8.90 -10.79
N LEU A 11 13.18 -9.06 -10.79
CA LEU A 11 14.08 -8.24 -11.61
C LEU A 11 13.84 -8.48 -13.11
N PHE A 12 13.65 -9.74 -13.50
CA PHE A 12 13.35 -10.10 -14.88
C PHE A 12 12.00 -9.55 -15.35
N SER A 13 10.95 -9.70 -14.54
CA SER A 13 9.63 -9.14 -14.83
C SER A 13 9.63 -7.61 -14.87
N SER A 14 10.43 -6.96 -14.01
CA SER A 14 10.61 -5.50 -14.03
C SER A 14 11.33 -5.05 -15.31
N LEU A 15 12.36 -5.78 -15.74
CA LEU A 15 13.05 -5.53 -17.00
C LEU A 15 12.13 -5.68 -18.21
N ILE A 16 11.30 -6.74 -18.25
CA ILE A 16 10.29 -6.91 -19.30
C ILE A 16 9.31 -5.73 -19.32
N THR A 17 8.87 -5.27 -18.15
CA THR A 17 7.95 -4.13 -18.06
C THR A 17 8.59 -2.86 -18.60
N PHE A 18 9.86 -2.62 -18.25
CA PHE A 18 10.62 -1.47 -18.75
C PHE A 18 10.81 -1.52 -20.28
N LEU A 19 11.22 -2.67 -20.82
CA LEU A 19 11.38 -2.86 -22.26
C LEU A 19 10.03 -2.76 -22.99
N GLY A 20 8.98 -3.33 -22.42
CA GLY A 20 7.62 -3.27 -22.97
C GLY A 20 7.06 -1.85 -23.00
N MET A 21 7.32 -1.05 -21.96
CA MET A 21 6.96 0.37 -21.94
C MET A 21 7.65 1.14 -23.06
N ASN A 22 8.93 0.89 -23.30
CA ASN A 22 9.71 1.56 -24.36
C ASN A 22 9.37 1.06 -25.78
N GLY A 23 8.94 -0.21 -25.93
CA GLY A 23 8.71 -0.82 -27.25
C GLY A 23 7.25 -0.84 -27.71
N ILE A 24 6.32 -1.14 -26.81
CA ILE A 24 4.88 -1.30 -27.09
C ILE A 24 4.10 -0.03 -26.68
N GLY A 25 4.69 0.78 -25.81
CA GLY A 25 4.09 2.00 -25.29
C GLY A 25 3.45 1.82 -23.91
N GLU A 26 2.81 2.88 -23.42
CA GLU A 26 2.31 2.98 -22.04
C GLU A 26 1.27 1.92 -21.66
N ILE A 27 0.60 1.30 -22.64
CA ILE A 27 -0.35 0.21 -22.43
C ILE A 27 0.32 -0.96 -21.68
N TRP A 28 1.61 -1.19 -21.92
CA TRP A 28 2.35 -2.25 -21.25
C TRP A 28 2.71 -1.92 -19.79
N PHE A 29 2.65 -0.64 -19.42
CA PHE A 29 2.84 -0.15 -18.06
C PHE A 29 1.52 -0.10 -17.26
N TRP A 30 0.40 -0.50 -17.87
CA TRP A 30 -0.89 -0.51 -17.20
C TRP A 30 -0.95 -1.60 -16.13
N TYR A 31 -1.72 -1.37 -15.07
CA TYR A 31 -1.79 -2.24 -13.88
C TYR A 31 -2.10 -3.74 -14.14
N PRO A 32 -2.88 -4.16 -15.15
CA PRO A 32 -3.12 -5.56 -15.43
C PRO A 32 -2.05 -6.19 -16.35
N SER A 33 -0.95 -5.47 -16.63
CA SER A 33 0.15 -5.98 -17.44
C SER A 33 0.72 -7.28 -16.84
N PRO A 34 0.87 -8.36 -17.63
CA PRO A 34 1.32 -9.65 -17.12
C PRO A 34 2.66 -9.58 -16.41
N SER A 35 3.60 -8.79 -16.92
CA SER A 35 4.93 -8.64 -16.30
C SER A 35 4.87 -7.87 -14.98
N LEU A 36 4.01 -6.85 -14.89
CA LEU A 36 3.84 -6.07 -13.66
C LEU A 36 3.13 -6.87 -12.56
N VAL A 37 2.14 -7.70 -12.93
CA VAL A 37 1.45 -8.63 -12.02
C VAL A 37 2.44 -9.69 -11.50
N LEU A 38 3.26 -10.27 -12.38
CA LEU A 38 4.28 -11.25 -11.97
C LEU A 38 5.33 -10.64 -11.03
N ALA A 39 5.79 -9.42 -11.31
CA ALA A 39 6.70 -8.69 -10.42
C ALA A 39 6.09 -8.48 -9.03
N SER A 40 4.84 -8.01 -8.99
CA SER A 40 4.08 -7.78 -7.75
C SER A 40 3.91 -9.07 -6.93
N LEU A 41 3.56 -10.18 -7.61
CA LEU A 41 3.40 -11.48 -6.97
C LEU A 41 4.73 -12.02 -6.42
N ALA A 42 5.82 -11.86 -7.17
CA ALA A 42 7.14 -12.32 -6.74
C ALA A 42 7.60 -11.62 -5.45
N VAL A 43 7.43 -10.29 -5.39
CA VAL A 43 7.75 -9.48 -4.20
C VAL A 43 6.82 -9.81 -3.03
N PHE A 44 5.52 -9.97 -3.29
CA PHE A 44 4.56 -10.39 -2.27
C PHE A 44 4.96 -11.73 -1.63
N ILE A 45 5.27 -12.75 -2.44
CA ILE A 45 5.71 -14.06 -1.94
C ILE A 45 7.05 -13.94 -1.21
N LEU A 46 7.95 -13.06 -1.65
CA LEU A 46 9.22 -12.82 -0.98
C LEU A 46 9.00 -12.31 0.44
N PHE A 47 8.15 -11.29 0.62
CA PHE A 47 7.79 -10.77 1.94
C PHE A 47 6.98 -11.78 2.77
N ALA A 48 6.06 -12.52 2.16
CA ALA A 48 5.29 -13.56 2.85
C ALA A 48 6.18 -14.68 3.41
N LYS A 49 7.28 -15.00 2.74
CA LYS A 49 8.27 -15.97 3.19
C LYS A 49 9.27 -15.39 4.20
N TRP A 50 9.32 -14.07 4.34
CA TRP A 50 10.22 -13.42 5.28
C TRP A 50 9.68 -13.63 6.69
N LYS A 51 10.33 -14.52 7.45
CA LYS A 51 10.06 -14.70 8.87
C LYS A 51 10.59 -13.50 9.63
N ILE A 52 9.71 -12.53 9.88
CA ILE A 52 9.97 -11.46 10.84
C ILE A 52 9.95 -12.14 12.21
N SER A 53 11.12 -12.24 12.86
CA SER A 53 11.18 -12.67 14.26
C SER A 53 10.38 -11.67 15.10
N GLY A 54 9.18 -12.08 15.54
CA GLY A 54 8.15 -11.23 16.14
C GLY A 54 8.51 -10.58 17.48
N GLN A 55 9.75 -10.68 17.94
CA GLN A 55 10.22 -10.18 19.24
C GLN A 55 11.11 -8.93 19.12
N GLY A 56 11.35 -8.42 17.92
CA GLY A 56 12.16 -7.22 17.69
C GLY A 56 11.36 -5.93 17.49
N ARG A 57 12.04 -4.78 17.59
CA ARG A 57 11.51 -3.43 17.29
C ARG A 57 10.80 -3.35 15.92
N LEU A 58 11.27 -4.12 14.93
CA LEU A 58 10.69 -4.19 13.60
C LEU A 58 9.28 -4.80 13.59
N GLY A 59 9.03 -5.85 14.38
CA GLY A 59 7.70 -6.47 14.46
C GLY A 59 6.67 -5.52 15.07
N ALA A 60 7.06 -4.77 16.11
CA ALA A 60 6.21 -3.75 16.72
C ALA A 60 5.88 -2.60 15.75
N LEU A 61 6.87 -2.14 14.96
CA LEU A 61 6.64 -1.14 13.91
C LEU A 61 5.68 -1.64 12.83
N ILE A 62 5.86 -2.87 12.35
CA ILE A 62 4.97 -3.45 11.32
C ILE A 62 3.55 -3.60 11.86
N ALA A 63 3.38 -4.07 13.10
CA ALA A 63 2.07 -4.20 13.73
C ALA A 63 1.37 -2.84 13.95
N PHE A 64 2.15 -1.78 14.20
CA PHE A 64 1.62 -0.42 14.31
C PHE A 64 1.27 0.20 12.95
N LEU A 65 2.11 -0.02 11.94
CA LEU A 65 1.96 0.55 10.60
C LEU A 65 0.93 -0.20 9.76
N ALA A 66 0.72 -1.50 9.95
CA ALA A 66 -0.18 -2.31 9.14
C ALA A 66 -1.64 -1.80 9.14
N PRO A 67 -2.27 -1.50 10.29
CA PRO A 67 -3.60 -0.90 10.33
C PRO A 67 -3.65 0.49 9.66
N ALA A 68 -2.60 1.30 9.86
CA ALA A 68 -2.51 2.64 9.26
C ALA A 68 -2.42 2.57 7.73
N SER A 69 -1.57 1.70 7.19
CA SER A 69 -1.44 1.47 5.74
C SER A 69 -2.75 0.98 5.12
N PHE A 70 -3.50 0.13 5.83
CA PHE A 70 -4.83 -0.29 5.39
C PHE A 70 -5.86 0.87 5.43
N GLY A 71 -5.80 1.73 6.45
CA GLY A 71 -6.62 2.93 6.54
C GLY A 71 -6.38 3.90 5.38
N VAL A 72 -5.11 4.17 5.04
CA VAL A 72 -4.73 4.99 3.87
C VAL A 72 -5.33 4.42 2.59
N TYR A 73 -5.20 3.10 2.38
CA TYR A 73 -5.70 2.43 1.19
C TYR A 73 -7.22 2.56 1.03
N LEU A 74 -7.98 2.39 2.12
CA LEU A 74 -9.44 2.56 2.10
C LEU A 74 -9.85 4.01 1.81
N ILE A 75 -9.14 4.97 2.39
CA ILE A 75 -9.36 6.40 2.14
C ILE A 75 -9.10 6.73 0.66
N HIS A 76 -8.01 6.19 0.10
CA HIS A 76 -7.64 6.42 -1.30
C HIS A 76 -8.63 5.79 -2.29
N LEU A 77 -9.17 4.60 -1.99
CA LEU A 77 -10.18 3.93 -2.81
C LEU A 77 -11.59 4.51 -2.68
N HIS A 78 -11.82 5.39 -1.69
CA HIS A 78 -13.14 5.94 -1.48
C HIS A 78 -13.46 6.94 -2.61
N PRO A 79 -14.47 6.69 -3.47
CA PRO A 79 -14.71 7.50 -4.68
C PRO A 79 -15.04 8.96 -4.38
N LEU A 80 -15.52 9.29 -3.16
CA LEU A 80 -15.70 10.68 -2.74
C LEU A 80 -14.37 11.40 -2.50
N ILE A 81 -13.35 10.71 -2.01
CA ILE A 81 -12.04 11.28 -1.69
C ILE A 81 -11.22 11.46 -2.95
N GLU A 82 -11.23 10.46 -3.84
CA GLU A 82 -10.64 10.57 -5.17
C GLU A 82 -11.15 11.80 -5.91
N LYS A 83 -12.47 11.94 -6.05
CA LYS A 83 -13.06 13.00 -6.88
C LYS A 83 -13.03 14.40 -6.28
N HIS A 84 -12.99 14.55 -4.94
CA HIS A 84 -13.11 15.88 -4.29
C HIS A 84 -11.84 16.34 -3.58
N LEU A 85 -10.92 15.44 -3.23
CA LEU A 85 -9.71 15.76 -2.46
C LEU A 85 -8.41 15.49 -3.22
N LEU A 86 -8.40 14.62 -4.23
CA LEU A 86 -7.17 14.23 -4.95
C LEU A 86 -7.07 14.86 -6.34
N VAL A 87 -8.21 15.05 -7.02
CA VAL A 87 -8.26 15.76 -8.32
C VAL A 87 -7.88 17.24 -8.11
N ASP A 88 -6.99 17.74 -8.97
CA ASP A 88 -6.46 19.11 -9.04
C ASP A 88 -5.53 19.60 -7.92
N GLN A 89 -5.57 19.04 -6.71
CA GLN A 89 -4.73 19.49 -5.58
C GLN A 89 -3.22 19.32 -5.80
N PHE A 90 -2.83 18.38 -6.67
CA PHE A 90 -1.42 18.07 -6.95
C PHE A 90 -0.90 18.65 -8.26
N ILE A 91 -1.69 19.46 -8.97
CA ILE A 91 -1.25 20.15 -10.19
C ILE A 91 -0.06 21.09 -9.90
N CYS A 92 0.03 21.62 -8.67
CA CYS A 92 1.18 22.41 -8.22
C CYS A 92 2.50 21.62 -8.30
N LEU A 93 2.48 20.29 -8.10
CA LEU A 93 3.69 19.46 -8.20
C LEU A 93 4.23 19.37 -9.63
N LEU A 94 3.40 19.58 -10.65
CA LEU A 94 3.82 19.56 -12.06
C LEU A 94 4.71 20.75 -12.45
N HIS A 95 4.76 21.80 -11.62
CA HIS A 95 5.59 22.99 -11.85
C HIS A 95 6.96 22.93 -11.14
N LEU A 96 7.22 21.86 -10.38
CA LEU A 96 8.52 21.69 -9.72
C LEU A 96 9.57 21.17 -10.70
N GLU A 97 10.83 21.54 -10.44
CA GLU A 97 11.97 21.01 -11.18
C GLU A 97 12.07 19.48 -11.04
N GLU A 98 12.48 18.79 -12.11
CA GLU A 98 12.50 17.32 -12.20
C GLU A 98 13.28 16.65 -11.07
N TRP A 99 14.32 17.29 -10.55
CA TRP A 99 15.14 16.76 -9.44
C TRP A 99 14.48 16.92 -8.07
N LEU A 100 13.60 17.93 -7.90
CA LEU A 100 12.89 18.20 -6.65
C LEU A 100 11.58 17.41 -6.56
N LEU A 101 11.02 17.01 -7.70
CA LEU A 101 9.78 16.26 -7.80
C LEU A 101 9.77 14.96 -6.95
N PRO A 102 10.80 14.08 -6.97
CA PRO A 102 10.81 12.87 -6.15
C PRO A 102 10.79 13.18 -4.64
N LEU A 103 11.51 14.23 -4.22
CA LEU A 103 11.55 14.65 -2.82
C LEU A 103 10.20 15.18 -2.37
N ALA A 104 9.57 16.03 -3.20
CA ALA A 104 8.25 16.58 -2.94
C ALA A 104 7.18 15.47 -2.85
N LEU A 105 7.20 14.50 -3.77
CA LEU A 105 6.30 13.34 -3.75
C LEU A 105 6.49 12.48 -2.50
N PHE A 106 7.74 12.29 -2.06
CA PHE A 106 8.04 11.56 -0.84
C PHE A 106 7.50 12.29 0.40
N CYS A 107 7.77 13.59 0.53
CA CYS A 107 7.24 14.42 1.62
C CYS A 107 5.71 14.42 1.65
N LEU A 108 5.07 14.59 0.50
CA LEU A 108 3.62 14.58 0.40
C LEU A 108 3.04 13.22 0.81
N SER A 109 3.61 12.13 0.30
CA SER A 109 3.21 10.77 0.65
C SER A 109 3.35 10.51 2.15
N PHE A 110 4.42 11.02 2.76
CA PHE A 110 4.62 10.95 4.20
C PHE A 110 3.57 11.73 5.00
N VAL A 111 3.19 12.93 4.54
CA VAL A 111 2.11 13.73 5.16
C VAL A 111 0.76 13.01 5.06
N ILE A 112 0.40 12.51 3.87
CA ILE A 112 -0.85 11.75 3.67
C ILE A 112 -0.88 10.52 4.56
N TYR A 113 0.25 9.82 4.67
CA TYR A 113 0.39 8.66 5.55
C TYR A 113 0.16 9.01 7.02
N LEU A 114 0.75 10.11 7.52
CA LEU A 114 0.54 10.58 8.89
C LEU A 114 -0.93 10.95 9.16
N LEU A 115 -1.57 11.69 8.25
CA LEU A 115 -2.97 12.08 8.37
C LEU A 115 -3.89 10.86 8.40
N SER A 116 -3.67 9.91 7.49
CA SER A 116 -4.46 8.68 7.42
C SER A 116 -4.25 7.80 8.65
N SER A 117 -3.02 7.72 9.17
CA SER A 117 -2.71 7.03 10.44
C SER A 117 -3.44 7.68 11.62
N LEU A 118 -3.54 9.01 11.65
CA LEU A 118 -4.29 9.72 12.69
C LEU A 118 -5.79 9.41 12.62
N ILE A 119 -6.37 9.43 11.41
CA ILE A 119 -7.79 9.06 11.20
C ILE A 119 -8.05 7.63 11.66
N GLU A 120 -7.16 6.70 11.32
CA GLU A 120 -7.26 5.30 11.75
C GLU A 120 -7.21 5.17 13.27
N ARG A 121 -6.33 5.93 13.94
CA ARG A 121 -6.28 5.95 15.42
C ARG A 121 -7.57 6.49 16.03
N VAL A 122 -8.15 7.54 15.46
CA VAL A 122 -9.45 8.09 15.90
C VAL A 122 -10.55 7.04 15.74
N ARG A 123 -10.58 6.34 14.59
CA ARG A 123 -11.51 5.24 14.32
C ARG A 123 -11.40 4.16 15.40
N LEU A 124 -10.19 3.65 15.66
CA LEU A 124 -9.95 2.64 16.68
C LEU A 124 -10.36 3.11 18.09
N CYS A 125 -10.12 4.37 18.43
CA CYS A 125 -10.56 4.97 19.69
C CYS A 125 -12.09 5.05 19.80
N LEU A 126 -12.78 5.46 18.72
CA LEU A 126 -14.24 5.49 18.66
C LEU A 126 -14.83 4.09 18.84
N PHE A 127 -14.30 3.08 18.15
CA PHE A 127 -14.76 1.70 18.28
C PHE A 127 -14.56 1.14 19.70
N LYS A 128 -13.44 1.48 20.36
CA LYS A 128 -13.20 1.13 21.77
C LYS A 128 -14.19 1.81 22.71
N LYS A 129 -14.41 3.12 22.55
CA LYS A 129 -15.36 3.89 23.39
C LYS A 129 -16.81 3.49 23.16
N ALA A 130 -17.18 3.06 21.96
CA ALA A 130 -18.54 2.67 21.62
C ALA A 130 -18.92 1.24 22.09
N HIS A 131 -18.04 0.52 22.80
CA HIS A 131 -18.25 -0.88 23.23
C HIS A 131 -18.71 -1.82 22.11
N LEU A 132 -18.44 -1.48 20.84
CA LEU A 132 -18.87 -2.28 19.69
C LEU A 132 -18.21 -3.66 19.68
N ARG A 133 -17.04 -3.80 20.30
CA ARG A 133 -16.37 -5.10 20.50
C ARG A 133 -17.19 -6.05 21.38
N GLU A 134 -17.97 -5.57 22.34
CA GLU A 134 -18.88 -6.41 23.14
C GLU A 134 -20.18 -6.73 22.39
N LYS A 135 -20.65 -5.85 21.49
CA LYS A 135 -21.83 -6.13 20.65
C LYS A 135 -21.53 -7.05 19.46
N LEU A 136 -20.31 -7.07 18.94
CA LEU A 136 -19.91 -7.91 17.80
C LEU A 136 -19.35 -9.28 18.21
N SER A 137 -19.06 -9.55 19.49
CA SER A 137 -18.68 -10.90 19.95
C SER A 137 -19.80 -11.94 19.73
N PHE A 138 -21.03 -11.48 19.54
CA PHE A 138 -22.16 -12.29 19.10
C PHE A 138 -21.97 -12.87 17.69
N LEU A 139 -21.25 -12.19 16.79
CA LEU A 139 -20.99 -12.66 15.43
C LEU A 139 -19.81 -13.65 15.35
N ASP A 140 -18.83 -13.54 16.24
CA ASP A 140 -17.73 -14.51 16.37
C ASP A 140 -18.20 -15.89 16.88
N GLN A 141 -19.44 -15.97 17.38
CA GLN A 141 -20.03 -17.18 17.93
C GLN A 141 -20.65 -18.09 16.85
N TYR A 142 -20.75 -17.62 15.60
CA TYR A 142 -21.17 -18.44 14.47
C TYR A 142 -19.96 -19.06 13.78
N PRO A 143 -19.77 -20.40 13.84
CA PRO A 143 -18.78 -21.06 13.02
C PRO A 143 -19.16 -20.84 11.56
N ILE A 144 -18.31 -20.11 10.83
CA ILE A 144 -18.36 -20.04 9.38
C ILE A 144 -17.93 -21.43 8.90
N TYR A 145 -18.92 -22.27 8.56
CA TYR A 145 -18.75 -23.56 7.89
C TYR A 145 -18.33 -23.37 6.44
#